data_AF-A0A7S1JF83-F1
#
_entry.id   AF-A0A7S1JF83-F1
#
_cell.length_a   1.000
_cell.length_b   1.000
_cell.length_c   1.000
_cell.angle_alpha   90.00
_cell.angle_beta   90.00
_cell.angle_gamma   90.00
#
_symmetry.space_group_name_H-M   'P 1'
#
loop_
_entity.id
_entity.type
_entity.pdbx_description
1 polymer ?
#
loop_
_entity_poly.entity_id
_entity_poly.type
_entity_poly.pdbx_seq_one_letter_code
_entity_poly.pdbx_strand_id
1 'polypeptide(L)'
;CNICMSAQRAERAQLRMRRREEQQLARRPSECLTVKLAATGPTAPGHVRPLLVLVHGLDSTRFTWGPFLAETAGRYNILALDQRGHGESPLGAETDYSAWAV
;
A
#
# COMPACT_ATOMS: atom_id res chain seq x y z
N CYS A 1 -29.18 34.18 -9.29
CA CYS A 1 -30.60 33.79 -9.49
C CYS A 1 -30.84 32.40 -8.88
N ASN A 2 -32.08 32.06 -8.54
CA ASN A 2 -32.42 30.76 -7.93
C ASN A 2 -31.97 29.55 -8.77
N ILE A 3 -31.92 29.71 -10.10
CA ILE A 3 -31.48 28.69 -11.06
C ILE A 3 -29.99 28.37 -10.93
N CYS A 4 -29.14 29.38 -10.71
CA CYS A 4 -27.70 29.17 -10.51
C CYS A 4 -27.40 28.47 -9.18
N MET A 5 -28.15 28.82 -8.12
CA MET A 5 -28.00 28.19 -6.80
C MET A 5 -28.49 26.74 -6.78
N SER A 6 -29.55 26.40 -7.51
CA SER A 6 -30.02 25.01 -7.61
C SER A 6 -29.05 24.12 -8.39
N ALA A 7 -28.46 24.64 -9.48
CA ALA A 7 -27.43 23.95 -10.25
C ALA A 7 -26.18 23.64 -9.39
N GLN A 8 -25.68 24.63 -8.63
CA GLN A 8 -24.53 24.43 -7.73
C GLN A 8 -24.81 23.43 -6.59
N ARG A 9 -26.05 23.34 -6.10
CA ARG A 9 -26.45 22.35 -5.09
C ARG A 9 -26.52 20.93 -5.67
N ALA A 10 -27.03 20.79 -6.89
CA ALA A 10 -27.09 19.50 -7.60
C ALA A 10 -25.69 18.95 -7.89
N GLU A 11 -24.78 19.80 -8.37
CA GLU A 11 -23.39 19.42 -8.65
C GLU A 11 -22.64 18.97 -7.38
N ARG A 12 -22.81 19.69 -6.26
CA ARG A 12 -22.24 19.27 -4.96
C ARG A 12 -22.83 17.97 -4.44
N ALA A 13 -24.12 17.69 -4.70
CA ALA A 13 -24.74 16.42 -4.34
C ALA A 13 -24.17 15.25 -5.17
N GLN A 14 -23.97 15.46 -6.47
CA GLN A 14 -23.36 14.47 -7.37
C GLN A 14 -21.90 14.17 -7.00
N LEU A 15 -21.10 15.20 -6.68
CA LEU A 15 -19.73 15.02 -6.18
C LEU A 15 -19.68 14.23 -4.87
N ARG A 16 -20.65 14.45 -3.97
CA ARG A 16 -20.77 13.69 -2.72
C ARG A 16 -21.17 12.23 -2.95
N MET A 17 -22.03 11.95 -3.93
CA MET A 17 -22.40 10.59 -4.31
C MET A 17 -21.21 9.84 -4.92
N ARG A 18 -20.50 10.45 -5.89
CA ARG A 18 -19.29 9.85 -6.48
C ARG A 18 -18.21 9.55 -5.45
N ARG A 19 -17.94 10.46 -4.51
CA ARG A 19 -17.00 10.22 -3.40
C ARG A 19 -17.44 9.06 -2.50
N ARG A 20 -18.74 8.87 -2.28
CA ARG A 20 -19.26 7.74 -1.51
C ARG A 20 -19.07 6.43 -2.27
N GLU A 21 -19.32 6.40 -3.57
CA GLU A 21 -19.10 5.22 -4.42
C GLU A 21 -17.61 4.84 -4.48
N GLU A 22 -16.70 5.81 -4.66
CA GLU A 22 -15.25 5.59 -4.59
C GLU A 22 -14.80 5.03 -3.24
N GLN A 23 -15.31 5.60 -2.13
CA GLN A 23 -15.04 5.10 -0.78
C GLN A 23 -15.61 3.70 -0.54
N GLN A 24 -16.72 3.36 -1.19
CA GLN A 24 -17.37 2.06 -1.05
C GLN A 24 -16.66 0.99 -1.89
N LEU A 25 -16.14 1.35 -3.08
CA LEU A 25 -15.26 0.50 -3.87
C LEU A 25 -13.95 0.22 -3.13
N ALA A 26 -13.35 1.23 -2.50
CA ALA A 26 -12.14 1.10 -1.67
C ALA A 26 -12.34 0.27 -0.38
N ARG A 27 -13.60 0.06 0.05
CA ARG A 27 -13.97 -0.71 1.25
C ARG A 27 -14.39 -2.15 0.96
N ARG A 28 -14.43 -2.58 -0.31
CA ARG A 28 -14.70 -3.99 -0.60
C ARG A 28 -13.61 -4.84 0.05
N PRO A 29 -13.97 -5.91 0.78
CA PRO A 29 -12.97 -6.82 1.33
C PRO A 29 -12.18 -7.41 0.16
N SER A 30 -10.90 -7.05 0.09
CA SER A 30 -9.97 -7.71 -0.81
C SER A 30 -9.79 -9.12 -0.28
N GLU A 31 -9.97 -10.13 -1.12
CA GLU A 31 -9.54 -11.48 -0.78
C GLU A 31 -8.06 -11.40 -0.39
N CYS A 32 -7.74 -11.90 0.81
CA CYS A 32 -6.40 -11.78 1.37
C CYS A 32 -5.49 -12.75 0.62
N LEU A 33 -4.84 -12.22 -0.41
CA LEU A 33 -3.85 -12.98 -1.13
C LEU A 33 -2.50 -12.94 -0.43
N THR A 34 -1.86 -14.10 -0.35
CA THR A 34 -0.50 -14.25 0.14
C THR A 34 0.50 -14.22 -1.01
N VAL A 35 1.16 -13.09 -1.21
CA VAL A 35 2.36 -13.00 -2.07
C VAL A 35 3.58 -13.39 -1.23
N LYS A 36 4.37 -14.36 -1.70
CA LYS A 36 5.63 -14.76 -1.05
C LYS A 36 6.71 -13.72 -1.35
N LEU A 37 6.86 -12.74 -0.47
CA LEU A 37 7.95 -11.77 -0.51
C LEU A 37 8.86 -11.97 0.70
N ALA A 38 10.17 -11.85 0.49
CA ALA A 38 11.10 -11.73 1.60
C ALA A 38 10.98 -10.34 2.22
N ALA A 39 10.97 -10.28 3.55
CA ALA A 39 10.82 -9.05 4.28
C ALA A 39 11.65 -9.01 5.55
N THR A 40 12.16 -7.82 5.89
CA THR A 40 12.60 -7.55 7.26
C THR A 40 11.37 -7.25 8.10
N GLY A 41 11.15 -8.08 9.15
CA GLY A 41 9.95 -8.04 9.97
C GLY A 41 9.81 -6.79 10.84
N PRO A 42 8.61 -6.54 11.39
CA PRO A 42 8.33 -5.36 12.19
C PRO A 42 9.17 -5.33 13.48
N THR A 43 9.58 -4.12 13.88
CA THR A 43 10.19 -3.84 15.18
C THR A 43 9.20 -4.09 16.31
N ALA A 44 9.22 -5.31 16.85
CA ALA A 44 8.47 -5.85 18.00
C ALA A 44 6.93 -5.72 17.92
N PRO A 45 6.17 -6.82 18.08
CA PRO A 45 4.71 -6.77 18.20
C PRO A 45 4.26 -5.94 19.42
N GLY A 46 3.13 -5.23 19.30
CA GLY A 46 2.45 -4.60 20.45
C GLY A 46 2.62 -3.09 20.61
N HIS A 47 3.41 -2.42 19.75
CA HIS A 47 3.47 -0.96 19.75
C HIS A 47 2.56 -0.35 18.68
N VAL A 48 1.69 0.58 19.09
CA VAL A 48 0.85 1.40 18.21
C VAL A 48 1.73 2.44 17.51
N ARG A 49 2.47 2.01 16.50
CA ARG A 49 3.29 2.87 15.63
C ARG A 49 2.78 2.81 14.20
N PRO A 50 2.90 3.89 13.40
CA PRO A 50 2.53 3.84 12.00
C PRO A 50 3.33 2.76 11.26
N LEU A 51 2.66 2.01 10.38
CA LEU A 51 3.31 1.07 9.48
C LEU A 51 3.99 1.84 8.35
N LEU A 52 5.28 1.59 8.14
CA LEU A 52 6.05 2.13 7.02
C LEU A 52 6.51 0.97 6.13
N VAL A 53 6.08 1.00 4.87
CA VAL A 53 6.47 0.00 3.85
C VAL A 53 7.56 0.61 2.98
N LEU A 54 8.69 -0.10 2.85
CA LEU A 54 9.84 0.33 2.05
C LEU A 54 9.97 -0.56 0.82
N VAL A 55 9.98 0.07 -0.36
CA VAL A 55 10.12 -0.58 -1.67
C VAL A 55 11.43 -0.11 -2.28
N HIS A 56 12.35 -1.04 -2.58
CA HIS A 56 13.65 -0.70 -3.16
C HIS A 56 13.54 -0.22 -4.62
N GLY A 57 14.59 0.43 -5.11
CA GLY A 57 14.71 0.88 -6.50
C GLY A 57 15.18 -0.21 -7.48
N LEU A 58 15.55 0.21 -8.69
CA LEU A 58 16.11 -0.66 -9.73
C LEU A 58 17.42 -1.33 -9.26
N ASP A 59 17.60 -2.61 -9.60
CA ASP A 59 18.81 -3.41 -9.33
C ASP A 59 19.26 -3.40 -7.87
N SER A 60 18.28 -3.56 -6.97
CA SER A 60 18.45 -3.36 -5.54
C SER A 60 17.67 -4.40 -4.74
N THR A 61 17.79 -4.35 -3.41
CA THR A 61 17.13 -5.26 -2.48
C THR A 61 16.70 -4.49 -1.23
N ARG A 62 15.93 -5.14 -0.35
CA ARG A 62 15.53 -4.60 0.96
C ARG A 62 16.71 -4.16 1.83
N PHE A 63 17.91 -4.69 1.58
CA PHE A 63 19.10 -4.38 2.37
C PHE A 63 19.59 -2.93 2.20
N THR A 64 19.20 -2.23 1.13
CA THR A 64 19.59 -0.81 0.96
C THR A 64 19.05 0.10 2.05
N TRP A 65 18.01 -0.34 2.75
CA TRP A 65 17.40 0.42 3.84
C TRP A 65 18.16 0.29 5.17
N GLY A 66 19.21 -0.53 5.28
CA GLY A 66 19.94 -0.78 6.53
C GLY A 66 20.24 0.48 7.37
N PRO A 67 20.86 1.53 6.80
CA PRO A 67 21.12 2.78 7.53
C PRO A 67 19.84 3.48 8.01
N PHE A 68 18.80 3.53 7.16
CA PHE A 68 17.51 4.13 7.51
C PHE A 68 16.79 3.33 8.62
N LEU A 69 16.86 2.00 8.59
CA LEU A 69 16.30 1.14 9.63
C LEU A 69 16.96 1.42 10.99
N ALA A 70 18.28 1.60 11.01
CA ALA A 70 19.01 1.93 12.22
C ALA A 70 18.60 3.31 12.78
N GLU A 71 18.48 4.32 11.91
CA GLU A 71 18.14 5.70 12.31
C GLU A 71 16.69 5.84 12.80
N THR A 72 15.77 5.06 12.23
CA THR A 72 14.33 5.16 12.50
C THR A 72 13.80 4.09 13.46
N ALA A 73 14.70 3.28 14.02
CA ALA A 73 14.37 2.22 14.97
C ALA A 73 13.45 2.73 16.08
N GLY A 74 12.32 2.05 16.30
CA GLY A 74 11.37 2.38 17.34
C GLY A 74 10.43 3.57 17.05
N ARG A 75 10.53 4.24 15.88
CA ARG A 75 9.59 5.28 15.44
C ARG A 75 8.42 4.73 14.64
N TYR A 76 8.68 3.70 13.84
CA TYR A 76 7.72 3.06 12.94
C TYR A 76 7.69 1.56 13.15
N ASN A 77 6.60 0.91 12.74
CA ASN A 77 6.61 -0.52 12.46
C ASN A 77 7.02 -0.67 10.99
N ILE A 78 8.22 -1.18 10.70
CA ILE A 78 8.78 -1.15 9.35
C ILE A 78 8.64 -2.50 8.66
N LEU A 79 8.29 -2.48 7.37
CA LEU A 79 8.30 -3.63 6.47
C LEU A 79 9.13 -3.27 5.24
N ALA A 80 10.36 -3.79 5.15
CA ALA A 80 11.22 -3.62 3.97
C ALA A 80 11.12 -4.89 3.10
N LEU A 81 10.69 -4.73 1.84
CA LEU A 81 10.34 -5.82 0.94
C LEU A 81 11.39 -6.02 -0.15
N ASP A 82 11.63 -7.26 -0.54
CA ASP A 82 12.25 -7.59 -1.83
C ASP A 82 11.17 -7.77 -2.90
N GLN A 83 11.26 -7.04 -4.01
CA GLN A 83 10.41 -7.23 -5.18
C GLN A 83 10.74 -8.58 -5.85
N ARG A 84 9.84 -9.06 -6.72
CA ARG A 84 10.03 -10.32 -7.46
C ARG A 84 11.41 -10.39 -8.11
N GLY A 85 12.06 -11.54 -7.99
CA GLY A 85 13.38 -11.80 -8.59
C GLY A 85 14.54 -11.02 -7.98
N HIS A 86 14.32 -10.29 -6.88
CA HIS A 86 15.36 -9.55 -6.17
C HIS A 86 15.56 -10.10 -4.76
N GLY A 87 16.76 -9.92 -4.22
CA GLY A 87 17.11 -10.33 -2.86
C GLY A 87 16.78 -11.81 -2.62
N GLU A 88 15.91 -12.07 -1.64
CA GLU A 88 15.45 -13.42 -1.32
C GLU A 88 14.03 -13.72 -1.80
N SER A 89 13.40 -12.79 -2.53
CA SER A 89 12.10 -13.02 -3.15
C SER A 89 12.26 -13.87 -4.42
N PRO A 90 11.41 -14.90 -4.63
CA PRO A 90 11.45 -15.69 -5.86
C PRO A 90 11.06 -14.83 -7.07
N LEU A 91 11.49 -15.26 -8.27
CA LEU A 91 11.11 -14.60 -9.52
C LEU A 91 9.61 -14.70 -9.81
N GLY A 92 8.96 -15.80 -9.41
CA GLY A 92 7.56 -16.10 -9.71
C GLY A 92 7.34 -16.47 -11.18
N ALA A 93 6.08 -16.72 -11.57
CA ALA A 93 5.73 -16.98 -12.97
C ALA A 93 5.82 -15.69 -13.79
N GLU A 94 6.54 -15.71 -14.92
CA GLU A 94 6.86 -14.51 -15.71
C GLU A 94 5.63 -13.69 -16.09
N THR A 95 4.49 -14.33 -16.35
CA THR A 95 3.25 -13.67 -16.79
C THR A 95 2.33 -13.26 -15.64
N ASP A 96 2.65 -13.61 -14.40
CA ASP A 96 1.81 -13.31 -13.25
C ASP A 96 2.27 -12.02 -12.57
N TYR A 97 1.57 -10.93 -12.89
CA TYR A 97 1.68 -9.61 -12.25
C TYR A 97 0.35 -9.18 -11.63
N SER A 98 -0.56 -10.13 -11.41
CA SER A 98 -1.87 -9.81 -10.89
C SER A 98 -1.74 -9.26 -9.47
N ALA A 99 -2.46 -8.17 -9.17
CA ALA A 99 -2.58 -7.64 -7.80
C ALA A 99 -3.35 -8.60 -6.87
N TRP A 100 -3.90 -9.67 -7.44
CA TRP A 100 -4.65 -10.76 -6.86
C TRP A 100 -4.26 -12.06 -7.59
N ALA A 101 -3.02 -12.54 -7.47
CA ALA A 101 -2.68 -13.89 -7.95
C ALA A 101 -3.52 -14.98 -7.26
N VAL A 102 -4.46 -15.56 -8.00
CA VAL A 102 -5.39 -16.65 -7.62
C VAL A 102 -4.72 -17.84 -6.92
#